data_AF-A0A535IJM0-F1
#
_entry.id   AF-A0A535IJM0-F1
#
_cell.length_a   1.000
_cell.length_b   1.000
_cell.length_c   1.000
_cell.angle_alpha   90.00
_cell.angle_beta   90.00
_cell.angle_gamma   90.00
#
_symmetry.space_group_name_H-M   'P 1'
#
loop_
_entity.id
_entity.type
_entity.pdbx_description
1 polymer ?
#
loop_
_entity_poly.entity_id
_entity_poly.type
_entity_poly.pdbx_seq_one_letter_code
_entity_poly.pdbx_strand_id
1 'polypeptide(L)'
;MEEGSMSVIYHEGNRDLQQRFDTTRIADRIEEVLVSDVISVHDRSFIESRDMFFLATADDAGLPNCSYKGGEPGFVRVIDEHTVAFPNFDGNGMYLSMGNVLVNPAVGMLFIDFERGHRMRLNGNATIDANDPLMSEYPEAQFIVRVRAREVFPNCPRYIHRYKLVERSRFVPRKGKTTPVPAWKCAEWSADALPERDPARDPTREVL
;
A
#
# COMPACT_ATOMS: atom_id res chain seq x y z
N MET A 1 31.44 -19.52 -20.32
CA MET A 1 31.25 -18.67 -19.14
C MET A 1 29.89 -18.05 -19.33
N GLU A 2 28.85 -18.66 -18.74
CA GLU A 2 27.50 -18.07 -18.77
C GLU A 2 27.58 -16.77 -17.99
N GLU A 3 27.23 -15.66 -18.64
CA GLU A 3 26.80 -14.45 -17.94
C GLU A 3 25.60 -14.87 -17.09
N GLY A 4 25.85 -15.15 -15.81
CA GLY A 4 24.81 -15.52 -14.86
C GLY A 4 23.76 -14.42 -14.89
N SER A 5 22.51 -14.80 -15.19
CA SER A 5 21.37 -13.89 -15.18
C SER A 5 21.44 -13.02 -13.93
N MET A 6 21.63 -11.71 -14.11
CA MET A 6 21.62 -10.79 -12.98
C MET A 6 20.27 -10.89 -12.29
N SER A 7 20.29 -11.07 -10.97
CA SER A 7 19.08 -11.11 -10.14
C SER A 7 18.26 -9.85 -10.35
N VAL A 8 16.94 -10.01 -10.44
CA VAL A 8 16.02 -8.88 -10.57
C VAL A 8 15.64 -8.28 -9.22
N ILE A 9 15.90 -9.01 -8.10
CA ILE A 9 15.51 -8.57 -6.75
C ILE A 9 16.65 -8.40 -5.74
N TYR A 10 17.83 -8.99 -5.98
CA TYR A 10 18.95 -8.96 -5.03
C TYR A 10 20.11 -8.11 -5.55
N HIS A 11 20.46 -7.06 -4.80
CA HIS A 11 21.65 -6.26 -5.06
C HIS A 11 22.89 -6.81 -4.33
N GLU A 12 24.06 -6.24 -4.57
CA GLU A 12 25.36 -6.72 -4.03
C GLU A 12 25.34 -6.89 -2.51
N GLY A 13 24.90 -5.89 -1.75
CA GLY A 13 24.75 -6.03 -0.30
C GLY A 13 23.84 -7.18 0.17
N ASN A 14 22.81 -7.58 -0.60
CA ASN A 14 22.06 -8.81 -0.30
C ASN A 14 22.91 -10.04 -0.57
N ARG A 15 23.63 -10.07 -1.70
CA ARG A 15 24.49 -11.19 -2.09
C ARG A 15 25.64 -11.38 -1.10
N ASP A 16 26.21 -10.31 -0.56
CA ASP A 16 27.24 -10.36 0.48
C ASP A 16 26.73 -11.09 1.74
N LEU A 17 25.52 -10.73 2.22
CA LEU A 17 24.92 -11.40 3.36
C LEU A 17 24.54 -12.85 3.04
N GLN A 18 24.01 -13.12 1.85
CA GLN A 18 23.66 -14.46 1.43
C GLN A 18 24.89 -15.38 1.34
N GLN A 19 26.00 -14.88 0.80
CA GLN A 19 27.27 -15.61 0.77
C GLN A 19 27.80 -15.83 2.19
N ARG A 20 27.80 -14.78 3.02
CA ARG A 20 28.27 -14.85 4.42
C ARG A 20 27.52 -15.90 5.25
N PHE A 21 26.25 -16.13 4.97
CA PHE A 21 25.40 -17.09 5.70
C PHE A 21 25.08 -18.37 4.91
N ASP A 22 25.76 -18.64 3.79
CA ASP A 22 25.52 -19.78 2.87
C ASP A 22 24.04 -19.94 2.46
N THR A 23 23.36 -18.82 2.19
CA THR A 23 21.95 -18.80 1.75
C THR A 23 21.77 -18.42 0.28
N THR A 24 22.83 -18.29 -0.51
CA THR A 24 22.72 -17.95 -1.95
C THR A 24 21.83 -18.94 -2.70
N ARG A 25 22.04 -20.25 -2.51
CA ARG A 25 21.28 -21.31 -3.19
C ARG A 25 19.78 -21.25 -2.91
N ILE A 26 19.39 -20.98 -1.66
CA ILE A 26 17.98 -20.87 -1.28
C ILE A 26 17.38 -19.54 -1.76
N ALA A 27 18.16 -18.46 -1.75
CA ALA A 27 17.73 -17.17 -2.30
C ALA A 27 17.42 -17.26 -3.80
N ASP A 28 18.31 -17.91 -4.57
CA ASP A 28 18.11 -18.13 -6.01
C ASP A 28 16.88 -18.99 -6.28
N ARG A 29 16.67 -20.07 -5.50
CA ARG A 29 15.48 -20.91 -5.62
C ARG A 29 14.19 -20.17 -5.25
N ILE A 30 14.23 -19.24 -4.29
CA ILE A 30 13.08 -18.40 -3.94
C ILE A 30 12.77 -17.44 -5.08
N GLU A 31 13.78 -16.79 -5.65
CA GLU A 31 13.61 -15.90 -6.80
C GLU A 31 13.02 -16.66 -7.99
N GLU A 32 13.58 -17.82 -8.34
CA GLU A 32 13.14 -18.67 -9.45
C GLU A 32 11.68 -19.14 -9.32
N VAL A 33 11.22 -19.45 -8.10
CA VAL A 33 9.94 -20.17 -7.90
C VAL A 33 8.82 -19.29 -7.35
N LEU A 34 9.16 -18.28 -6.55
CA LEU A 34 8.17 -17.51 -5.78
C LEU A 34 8.04 -16.05 -6.22
N VAL A 35 8.96 -15.55 -7.05
CA VAL A 35 8.93 -14.16 -7.50
C VAL A 35 8.44 -14.11 -8.94
N SER A 36 7.42 -13.30 -9.17
CA SER A 36 6.85 -13.07 -10.50
C SER A 36 6.51 -11.59 -10.66
N ASP A 37 6.44 -11.09 -11.88
CA ASP A 37 5.83 -9.78 -12.18
C ASP A 37 4.32 -9.89 -12.47
N VAL A 38 3.77 -11.11 -12.42
CA VAL A 38 2.36 -11.42 -12.65
C VAL A 38 1.61 -11.61 -11.32
N ILE A 39 0.50 -10.91 -11.18
CA ILE A 39 -0.48 -11.07 -10.11
C ILE A 39 -1.39 -12.24 -10.47
N SER A 40 -1.18 -13.39 -9.84
CA SER A 40 -2.01 -14.57 -10.08
C SER A 40 -3.45 -14.40 -9.57
N VAL A 41 -4.34 -15.31 -9.96
CA VAL A 41 -5.73 -15.33 -9.46
C VAL A 41 -5.79 -15.49 -7.94
N HIS A 42 -4.85 -16.23 -7.35
CA HIS A 42 -4.74 -16.37 -5.90
C HIS A 42 -4.29 -15.06 -5.25
N ASP A 43 -3.33 -14.37 -5.86
CA ASP A 43 -2.81 -13.09 -5.36
C ASP A 43 -3.86 -12.00 -5.42
N ARG A 44 -4.61 -11.93 -6.53
CA ARG A 44 -5.80 -11.08 -6.66
C ARG A 44 -6.79 -11.32 -5.53
N SER A 45 -7.20 -12.57 -5.33
CA SER A 45 -8.15 -12.93 -4.27
C SER A 45 -7.62 -12.52 -2.89
N PHE A 46 -6.31 -12.71 -2.65
CA PHE A 46 -5.67 -12.31 -1.42
C PHE A 46 -5.67 -10.79 -1.23
N ILE A 47 -5.21 -10.02 -2.22
CA ILE A 47 -5.12 -8.56 -2.20
C ILE A 47 -6.50 -7.94 -1.99
N GLU A 48 -7.49 -8.33 -2.81
CA GLU A 48 -8.84 -7.75 -2.78
C GLU A 48 -9.60 -8.12 -1.48
N SER A 49 -9.20 -9.17 -0.77
CA SER A 49 -9.79 -9.51 0.54
C SER A 49 -9.22 -8.70 1.71
N ARG A 50 -8.17 -7.89 1.50
CA ARG A 50 -7.57 -7.08 2.57
C ARG A 50 -8.30 -5.74 2.74
N ASP A 51 -8.46 -5.36 4.00
CA ASP A 51 -8.96 -4.05 4.44
C ASP A 51 -7.83 -3.08 4.82
N MET A 52 -6.58 -3.54 4.75
CA MET A 52 -5.39 -2.72 4.96
C MET A 52 -4.16 -3.27 4.25
N PHE A 53 -3.19 -2.40 4.03
CA PHE A 53 -1.82 -2.76 3.68
C PHE A 53 -0.83 -1.70 4.19
N PHE A 54 0.46 -2.03 4.18
CA PHE A 54 1.53 -1.08 4.45
C PHE A 54 2.19 -0.66 3.15
N LEU A 55 2.38 0.64 2.96
CA LEU A 55 3.01 1.23 1.79
C LEU A 55 4.36 1.83 2.20
N ALA A 56 5.43 1.29 1.63
CA ALA A 56 6.76 1.85 1.67
C ALA A 56 7.00 2.70 0.42
N THR A 57 7.49 3.92 0.62
CA THR A 57 7.95 4.83 -0.45
C THR A 57 9.29 5.41 -0.04
N ALA A 58 10.02 6.03 -0.96
CA ALA A 58 11.19 6.82 -0.65
C ALA A 58 11.16 8.11 -1.46
N ASP A 59 11.78 9.17 -0.96
CA ASP A 59 12.00 10.39 -1.76
C ASP A 59 13.12 10.17 -2.80
N ASP A 60 13.52 11.24 -3.48
CA ASP A 60 14.60 11.24 -4.47
C ASP A 60 15.99 11.10 -3.83
N ALA A 61 16.13 11.43 -2.53
CA ALA A 61 17.33 11.17 -1.73
C ALA A 61 17.40 9.72 -1.19
N GLY A 62 16.35 8.91 -1.42
CA GLY A 62 16.27 7.53 -0.96
C GLY A 62 15.89 7.38 0.51
N LEU A 63 15.39 8.43 1.17
CA LEU A 63 14.93 8.38 2.55
C LEU A 63 13.54 7.70 2.62
N PRO A 64 13.41 6.58 3.37
CA PRO A 64 12.18 5.80 3.35
C PRO A 64 11.08 6.40 4.23
N ASN A 65 9.84 6.25 3.77
CA ASN A 65 8.64 6.42 4.57
C ASN A 65 7.80 5.15 4.53
N CYS A 66 7.10 4.84 5.61
CA CYS A 66 6.16 3.73 5.68
C CYS A 66 4.84 4.21 6.25
N SER A 67 3.74 3.85 5.59
CA SER A 67 2.40 4.28 5.98
C SER A 67 1.42 3.11 5.98
N TYR A 68 0.46 3.16 6.90
CA TYR A 68 -0.72 2.34 6.87
C TYR A 68 -1.72 2.91 5.85
N LYS A 69 -2.29 2.05 5.01
CA LYS A 69 -3.41 2.38 4.11
C LYS A 69 -4.56 1.44 4.44
N GLY A 70 -5.72 2.00 4.76
CA GLY A 70 -6.91 1.22 5.14
C GLY A 70 -8.14 1.57 4.32
N GLY A 71 -9.03 0.61 4.18
CA GLY A 71 -10.31 0.73 3.49
C GLY A 71 -11.26 -0.43 3.82
N GLU A 72 -12.36 -0.53 3.09
CA GLU A 72 -13.18 -1.74 3.12
C GLU A 72 -12.50 -2.82 2.26
N PRO A 73 -12.71 -4.13 2.52
CA PRO A 73 -12.26 -5.17 1.59
C PRO A 73 -12.67 -4.86 0.15
N GLY A 74 -11.72 -4.97 -0.77
CA GLY A 74 -11.86 -4.57 -2.17
C GLY A 74 -11.45 -3.13 -2.47
N PHE A 75 -10.94 -2.37 -1.47
CA PHE A 75 -10.45 -1.01 -1.72
C PHE A 75 -9.14 -0.96 -2.51
N VAL A 76 -8.36 -2.05 -2.46
CA VAL A 76 -7.30 -2.30 -3.45
C VAL A 76 -7.89 -3.25 -4.48
N ARG A 77 -7.94 -2.81 -5.73
CA ARG A 77 -8.45 -3.60 -6.86
C ARG A 77 -7.28 -4.05 -7.71
N VAL A 78 -7.30 -5.30 -8.16
CA VAL A 78 -6.38 -5.74 -9.21
C VAL A 78 -7.04 -5.42 -10.55
N ILE A 79 -6.43 -4.56 -11.34
CA ILE A 79 -7.00 -4.07 -12.61
C ILE A 79 -6.73 -5.06 -13.73
N ASP A 80 -5.51 -5.61 -13.75
CA ASP A 80 -5.04 -6.61 -14.68
C ASP A 80 -3.95 -7.47 -14.00
N GLU A 81 -3.35 -8.39 -14.75
CA GLU A 81 -2.32 -9.30 -14.26
C GLU A 81 -1.03 -8.59 -13.79
N HIS A 82 -0.88 -7.28 -13.97
CA HIS A 82 0.32 -6.53 -13.58
C HIS A 82 0.02 -5.27 -12.78
N THR A 83 -1.24 -4.91 -12.54
CA THR A 83 -1.58 -3.59 -12.01
C THR A 83 -2.60 -3.69 -10.89
N VAL A 84 -2.30 -3.05 -9.76
CA VAL A 84 -3.27 -2.79 -8.69
C VAL A 84 -3.62 -1.30 -8.64
N ALA A 85 -4.79 -0.97 -8.12
CA ALA A 85 -5.21 0.41 -7.90
C ALA A 85 -5.86 0.58 -6.53
N PHE A 86 -5.61 1.72 -5.88
CA PHE A 86 -6.21 2.07 -4.59
C PHE A 86 -6.44 3.60 -4.49
N PRO A 87 -7.41 4.06 -3.68
CA PRO A 87 -7.68 5.48 -3.52
C PRO A 87 -6.73 6.15 -2.52
N ASN A 88 -6.49 7.45 -2.71
CA ASN A 88 -6.04 8.32 -1.64
C ASN A 88 -7.24 9.13 -1.10
N PHE A 89 -7.50 9.00 0.20
CA PHE A 89 -8.50 9.81 0.90
C PHE A 89 -7.87 11.03 1.56
N ASP A 90 -8.70 12.00 1.91
CA ASP A 90 -8.29 13.12 2.76
C ASP A 90 -7.73 12.62 4.11
N GLY A 91 -6.72 13.32 4.61
CA GLY A 91 -5.95 12.89 5.79
C GLY A 91 -5.36 14.07 6.55
N ASN A 92 -4.12 13.90 7.03
CA ASN A 92 -3.42 14.93 7.82
C ASN A 92 -2.70 16.00 6.98
N GLY A 93 -2.84 15.98 5.66
CA GLY A 93 -2.25 16.96 4.75
C GLY A 93 -0.73 16.82 4.53
N MET A 94 -0.04 15.88 5.16
CA MET A 94 1.42 15.77 5.00
C MET A 94 1.86 15.21 3.65
N TYR A 95 0.99 14.41 3.00
CA TYR A 95 1.25 13.75 1.71
C TYR A 95 2.58 13.00 1.58
N LEU A 96 3.24 12.60 2.68
CA LEU A 96 4.58 11.98 2.62
C LEU A 96 4.69 10.85 1.60
N SER A 97 3.73 9.91 1.59
CA SER A 97 3.76 8.82 0.62
C SER A 97 3.53 9.27 -0.82
N MET A 98 2.55 10.16 -1.05
CA MET A 98 2.12 10.55 -2.40
C MET A 98 3.07 11.57 -3.01
N GLY A 99 3.62 12.49 -2.21
CA GLY A 99 4.69 13.39 -2.61
C GLY A 99 5.95 12.63 -3.01
N ASN A 100 6.33 11.60 -2.24
CA ASN A 100 7.42 10.70 -2.62
C ASN A 100 7.16 10.05 -3.98
N VAL A 101 5.96 9.54 -4.24
CA VAL A 101 5.59 8.92 -5.53
C VAL A 101 5.78 9.87 -6.73
N LEU A 102 5.59 11.18 -6.53
CA LEU A 102 5.76 12.17 -7.62
C LEU A 102 7.23 12.34 -8.04
N VAL A 103 8.18 12.13 -7.14
CA VAL A 103 9.63 12.28 -7.41
C VAL A 103 10.34 10.94 -7.56
N ASN A 104 9.77 9.88 -7.00
CA ASN A 104 10.28 8.52 -7.03
C ASN A 104 9.10 7.53 -7.08
N PRO A 105 8.78 6.94 -8.24
CA PRO A 105 7.63 6.08 -8.39
C PRO A 105 7.81 4.70 -7.72
N ALA A 106 9.00 4.34 -7.24
CA ALA A 106 9.21 3.02 -6.65
C ALA A 106 8.48 2.89 -5.30
N VAL A 107 7.63 1.87 -5.21
CA VAL A 107 6.88 1.56 -3.99
C VAL A 107 6.99 0.09 -3.63
N GLY A 108 6.91 -0.19 -2.32
CA GLY A 108 6.72 -1.54 -1.79
C GLY A 108 5.38 -1.62 -1.05
N MET A 109 4.59 -2.63 -1.36
CA MET A 109 3.31 -2.91 -0.71
C MET A 109 3.42 -4.20 0.09
N LEU A 110 2.97 -4.18 1.34
CA LEU A 110 2.94 -5.35 2.22
C LEU A 110 1.50 -5.61 2.68
N PHE A 111 0.96 -6.74 2.23
CA PHE A 111 -0.36 -7.24 2.60
C PHE A 111 -0.20 -8.36 3.62
N ILE A 112 -1.00 -8.31 4.69
CA ILE A 112 -0.96 -9.31 5.76
C ILE A 112 -2.39 -9.71 6.14
N ASP A 113 -2.62 -11.01 6.23
CA ASP A 113 -3.76 -11.61 6.92
C ASP A 113 -3.30 -11.99 8.33
N PHE A 114 -3.68 -11.17 9.32
CA PHE A 114 -3.32 -11.41 10.72
C PHE A 114 -4.15 -12.51 11.38
N GLU A 115 -5.25 -12.97 10.79
CA GLU A 115 -6.06 -14.05 11.37
C GLU A 115 -5.47 -15.41 11.02
N ARG A 116 -5.04 -15.58 9.76
CA ARG A 116 -4.49 -16.84 9.21
C ARG A 116 -2.97 -16.86 9.13
N GLY A 117 -2.33 -15.70 9.26
CA GLY A 117 -0.87 -15.56 9.22
C GLY A 117 -0.29 -15.58 7.81
N HIS A 118 -1.04 -15.18 6.79
CA HIS A 118 -0.53 -15.12 5.42
C HIS A 118 0.03 -13.72 5.12
N ARG A 119 1.09 -13.62 4.32
CA ARG A 119 1.58 -12.33 3.83
C ARG A 119 2.05 -12.39 2.39
N MET A 120 1.94 -11.26 1.72
CA MET A 120 2.35 -11.04 0.34
C MET A 120 3.00 -9.68 0.20
N ARG A 121 4.04 -9.60 -0.64
CA ARG A 121 4.63 -8.35 -1.08
C ARG A 121 4.35 -8.11 -2.55
N LEU A 122 4.15 -6.85 -2.90
CA LEU A 122 4.11 -6.35 -4.26
C LEU A 122 5.01 -5.12 -4.32
N ASN A 123 6.12 -5.20 -5.04
CA ASN A 123 6.98 -4.07 -5.33
C ASN A 123 6.68 -3.60 -6.75
N GLY A 124 6.65 -2.29 -6.96
CA GLY A 124 6.20 -1.75 -8.25
C GLY A 124 6.51 -0.29 -8.46
N ASN A 125 5.97 0.24 -9.55
CA ASN A 125 6.02 1.65 -9.89
C ASN A 125 4.62 2.25 -9.81
N ALA A 126 4.47 3.28 -8.99
CA ALA A 126 3.23 3.97 -8.75
C ALA A 126 3.03 5.17 -9.69
N THR A 127 1.78 5.42 -10.06
CA THR A 127 1.32 6.64 -10.72
C THR A 127 0.06 7.16 -10.02
N ILE A 128 -0.19 8.46 -10.12
CA ILE A 128 -1.33 9.15 -9.52
C ILE A 128 -2.18 9.77 -10.62
N ASP A 129 -3.49 9.55 -10.58
CA ASP A 129 -4.45 10.16 -11.49
C ASP A 129 -5.70 10.66 -10.74
N ALA A 130 -5.96 11.95 -10.84
CA ALA A 130 -7.13 12.61 -10.24
C ALA A 130 -8.41 12.43 -11.06
N ASN A 131 -8.30 12.02 -12.32
CA ASN A 131 -9.43 11.80 -13.24
C ASN A 131 -9.57 10.32 -13.62
N ASP A 132 -9.01 9.42 -12.81
CA ASP A 132 -9.06 7.99 -13.07
C ASP A 132 -10.52 7.50 -13.16
N PRO A 133 -10.86 6.58 -14.09
CA PRO A 133 -12.21 6.02 -14.19
C PRO A 133 -12.74 5.40 -12.88
N LEU A 134 -11.85 4.92 -12.01
CA LEU A 134 -12.20 4.35 -10.71
C LEU A 134 -12.60 5.40 -9.66
N MET A 135 -12.48 6.71 -9.92
CA MET A 135 -12.93 7.75 -8.99
C MET A 135 -14.41 7.58 -8.62
N SER A 136 -15.24 7.11 -9.55
CA SER A 136 -16.67 6.85 -9.29
C SER A 136 -16.94 5.69 -8.33
N GLU A 137 -15.94 4.82 -8.13
CA GLU A 137 -16.00 3.64 -7.28
C GLU A 137 -15.53 3.93 -5.84
N TYR A 138 -14.81 5.03 -5.63
CA TYR A 138 -14.23 5.41 -4.35
C TYR A 138 -14.79 6.75 -3.86
N PRO A 139 -15.87 6.75 -3.05
CA PRO A 139 -16.43 8.00 -2.54
C PRO A 139 -15.39 8.75 -1.70
N GLU A 140 -15.36 10.07 -1.84
CA GLU A 140 -14.44 10.97 -1.12
C GLU A 140 -12.94 10.78 -1.43
N ALA A 141 -12.59 9.96 -2.44
CA ALA A 141 -11.21 9.88 -2.93
C ALA A 141 -10.78 11.22 -3.58
N GLN A 142 -9.54 11.61 -3.33
CA GLN A 142 -8.92 12.78 -3.96
C GLN A 142 -8.31 12.42 -5.33
N PHE A 143 -7.78 11.20 -5.45
CA PHE A 143 -7.19 10.64 -6.66
C PHE A 143 -6.97 9.13 -6.48
N ILE A 144 -6.68 8.44 -7.58
CA ILE A 144 -6.35 7.02 -7.59
C ILE A 144 -4.86 6.84 -7.80
N VAL A 145 -4.29 5.90 -7.05
CA VAL A 145 -2.92 5.44 -7.22
C VAL A 145 -2.97 4.10 -7.94
N ARG A 146 -2.25 3.97 -9.05
CA ARG A 146 -2.02 2.69 -9.73
C ARG A 146 -0.60 2.24 -9.49
N VAL A 147 -0.39 0.96 -9.22
CA VAL A 147 0.93 0.37 -9.05
C VAL A 147 1.09 -0.76 -10.06
N ARG A 148 1.99 -0.56 -11.02
CA ARG A 148 2.44 -1.63 -11.90
C ARG A 148 3.46 -2.48 -11.16
N ALA A 149 3.15 -3.76 -10.95
CA ALA A 149 4.01 -4.72 -10.31
C ALA A 149 5.30 -4.92 -11.11
N ARG A 150 6.42 -4.93 -10.41
CA ARG A 150 7.69 -5.50 -10.87
C ARG A 150 7.92 -6.87 -10.25
N GLU A 151 7.53 -7.01 -8.97
CA GLU A 151 7.73 -8.23 -8.20
C GLU A 151 6.50 -8.45 -7.31
N VAL A 152 5.99 -9.67 -7.33
CA VAL A 152 4.92 -10.20 -6.49
C VAL A 152 5.46 -11.50 -5.92
N PHE A 153 5.46 -11.61 -4.59
CA PHE A 153 5.94 -12.82 -3.95
C PHE A 153 5.31 -13.03 -2.56
N PRO A 154 4.99 -14.28 -2.20
CA PRO A 154 4.61 -14.63 -0.84
C PRO A 154 5.85 -14.67 0.06
N ASN A 155 5.64 -14.57 1.36
CA ASN A 155 6.68 -14.89 2.33
C ASN A 155 6.14 -15.82 3.42
N CYS A 156 7.04 -16.59 4.03
CA CYS A 156 6.72 -17.54 5.09
C CYS A 156 5.86 -16.92 6.21
N PRO A 157 4.81 -17.60 6.71
CA PRO A 157 3.92 -17.09 7.76
C PRO A 157 4.59 -16.87 9.12
N ARG A 158 5.83 -17.35 9.28
CA ARG A 158 6.60 -17.27 10.53
C ARG A 158 6.66 -15.83 11.05
N TYR A 159 6.49 -15.70 12.36
CA TYR A 159 6.52 -14.46 13.16
C TYR A 159 5.34 -13.50 12.95
N ILE A 160 4.30 -13.87 12.22
CA ILE A 160 3.06 -13.06 12.16
C ILE A 160 2.23 -13.35 13.40
N HIS A 161 2.02 -12.33 14.22
CA HIS A 161 1.12 -12.39 15.37
C HIS A 161 -0.33 -12.54 14.92
N ARG A 162 -1.11 -13.29 15.70
CA ARG A 162 -2.54 -13.42 15.44
C ARG A 162 -3.30 -12.26 16.04
N TYR A 163 -4.07 -11.56 15.21
CA TYR A 163 -5.03 -10.56 15.64
C TYR A 163 -6.43 -10.96 15.18
N LYS A 164 -7.44 -10.44 15.87
CA LYS A 164 -8.83 -10.54 15.47
C LYS A 164 -9.34 -9.13 15.23
N LEU A 165 -10.05 -8.93 14.13
CA LEU A 165 -10.72 -7.65 13.89
C LEU A 165 -11.80 -7.44 14.96
N VAL A 166 -11.71 -6.33 15.71
CA VAL A 166 -12.70 -5.94 16.70
C VAL A 166 -13.82 -5.12 16.04
N GLU A 167 -13.44 -4.09 15.30
CA GLU A 167 -14.36 -3.22 14.58
C GLU A 167 -13.72 -2.60 13.34
N ARG A 168 -14.55 -2.19 12.38
CA ARG A 168 -14.08 -1.42 11.21
C ARG A 168 -14.07 0.07 11.53
N SER A 169 -13.02 0.75 11.08
CA SER A 169 -12.91 2.20 11.23
C SER A 169 -14.11 2.91 10.59
N ARG A 170 -14.72 3.82 11.36
CA ARG A 170 -15.82 4.66 10.87
C ARG A 170 -15.36 5.73 9.88
N PHE A 171 -14.06 6.01 9.84
CA PHE A 171 -13.44 6.97 8.92
C PHE A 171 -13.20 6.42 7.51
N VAL A 172 -13.48 5.13 7.26
CA VAL A 172 -13.42 4.60 5.89
C VAL A 172 -14.64 5.09 5.10
N PRO A 173 -14.45 5.84 3.99
CA PRO A 173 -15.56 6.33 3.20
C PRO A 173 -16.41 5.21 2.61
N ARG A 174 -17.73 5.41 2.63
CA ARG A 174 -18.72 4.42 2.17
C ARG A 174 -19.82 5.08 1.36
N LYS A 175 -20.23 4.42 0.28
CA LYS A 175 -21.29 4.93 -0.60
C LYS A 175 -22.58 5.16 0.20
N GLY A 176 -23.14 6.37 0.07
CA GLY A 176 -24.38 6.76 0.75
C GLY A 176 -24.25 7.02 2.25
N LYS A 177 -23.03 7.09 2.80
CA LYS A 177 -22.78 7.48 4.20
C LYS A 177 -21.82 8.65 4.24
N THR A 178 -22.16 9.65 5.05
CA THR A 178 -21.26 10.78 5.34
C THR A 178 -20.15 10.31 6.26
N THR A 179 -18.89 10.45 5.85
CA THR A 179 -17.74 10.11 6.69
C THR A 179 -17.60 11.13 7.83
N PRO A 180 -17.45 10.69 9.10
CA PRO A 180 -17.17 11.59 10.21
C PRO A 180 -15.78 12.21 10.09
N VAL A 181 -15.55 13.32 10.80
CA VAL A 181 -14.26 14.01 10.84
C VAL A 181 -13.54 13.70 12.16
N PRO A 182 -12.20 13.56 12.16
CA PRO A 182 -11.47 13.27 13.37
C PRO A 182 -11.38 14.50 14.27
N ALA A 183 -11.60 14.34 15.58
CA ALA A 183 -11.69 15.43 16.55
C ALA A 183 -10.48 16.35 16.56
N TRP A 184 -9.28 15.82 16.25
CA TRP A 184 -8.08 16.63 16.19
C TRP A 184 -8.19 17.75 15.15
N LYS A 185 -8.88 17.55 14.01
CA LYS A 185 -9.07 18.60 13.00
C LYS A 185 -9.88 19.79 13.53
N CYS A 186 -10.73 19.57 14.54
CA CYS A 186 -11.51 20.61 15.19
C CYS A 186 -10.80 21.23 16.42
N ALA A 187 -9.59 20.76 16.76
CA ALA A 187 -8.85 21.26 17.90
C ALA A 187 -8.20 22.62 17.62
N GLU A 188 -8.01 23.42 18.67
CA GLU A 188 -7.45 24.77 18.61
C GLU A 188 -6.11 24.85 17.87
N TRP A 189 -5.27 23.82 18.02
CA TRP A 189 -3.93 23.81 17.44
C TRP A 189 -3.88 23.56 15.92
N SER A 190 -4.99 23.15 15.29
CA SER A 190 -5.00 22.81 13.86
C SER A 190 -6.18 23.35 13.06
N ALA A 191 -7.29 23.71 13.68
CA ALA A 191 -8.52 24.07 12.97
C ALA A 191 -8.37 25.30 12.07
N ASP A 192 -7.50 26.26 12.47
CA ASP A 192 -7.18 27.45 11.69
C ASP A 192 -6.31 27.13 10.47
N ALA A 193 -5.47 26.11 10.55
CA ALA A 193 -4.59 25.66 9.47
C ALA A 193 -5.26 24.77 8.41
N LEU A 194 -6.53 24.36 8.60
CA LEU A 194 -7.23 23.52 7.64
C LEU A 194 -7.58 24.25 6.34
N PRO A 195 -7.62 23.56 5.19
CA PRO A 195 -8.17 24.12 3.95
C PRO A 195 -9.58 24.68 4.13
N GLU A 196 -9.94 25.71 3.37
CA GLU A 196 -11.29 26.32 3.43
C GLU A 196 -12.42 25.32 3.16
N ARG A 197 -12.14 24.28 2.34
CA ARG A 197 -13.11 23.24 1.97
C ARG A 197 -12.93 21.93 2.74
N ASP A 198 -12.15 21.93 3.81
CA ASP A 198 -11.98 20.73 4.64
C ASP A 198 -13.33 20.31 5.26
N PRO A 199 -13.71 19.02 5.23
CA PRO A 199 -14.95 18.54 5.83
C PRO A 199 -15.12 18.93 7.30
N ALA A 200 -14.03 19.10 8.07
CA ALA A 200 -14.11 19.49 9.47
C ALA A 200 -14.63 20.93 9.70
N ARG A 201 -14.76 21.73 8.64
CA ARG A 201 -15.40 23.05 8.67
C ARG A 201 -16.92 23.01 8.51
N ASP A 202 -17.49 21.85 8.14
CA ASP A 202 -18.93 21.66 8.03
C ASP A 202 -19.53 21.30 9.40
N PRO A 203 -20.36 22.18 10.01
CA PRO A 203 -20.92 21.94 11.35
C PRO A 203 -21.90 20.77 11.41
N THR A 204 -22.33 20.23 10.27
CA THR A 204 -23.22 19.06 10.20
C THR A 204 -22.47 17.73 10.21
N ARG A 205 -21.14 17.73 10.06
CA ARG A 205 -20.32 16.53 10.14
C ARG A 205 -20.22 16.04 11.58
N GLU A 206 -20.44 14.74 11.76
CA GLU A 206 -20.15 14.08 13.03
C GLU A 206 -18.64 14.13 13.31
N VAL A 207 -18.26 14.47 14.53
CA VAL A 207 -16.87 14.52 15.01
C VAL A 207 -16.61 13.32 15.92
N LEU A 208 -15.52 12.59 15.68
CA LEU A 208 -15.11 11.40 16.46
C LEU A 208 -13.71 11.54 17.06
#